data_AF-A0A8J5J0R1-F1
#
_entry.id   AF-A0A8J5J0R1-F1
#
_cell.length_a   1.000
_cell.length_b   1.000
_cell.length_c   1.000
_cell.angle_alpha   90.00
_cell.angle_beta   90.00
_cell.angle_gamma   90.00
#
_symmetry.space_group_name_H-M   'P 1'
#
loop_
_entity.id
_entity.type
_entity.pdbx_description
1 polymer ?
#
loop_
_entity_poly.entity_id
_entity_poly.type
_entity_poly.pdbx_seq_one_letter_code
_entity_poly.pdbx_strand_id
1 'polypeptide(L)'
;MHLKQRDGVDFHFNDVFDPSVSQEQVFNEVCLDIVYSALDGYNGTILAYGQTGSGKTYTITGGEHYADRGIIPRVLSTIFEEFEKRPNMRYSCYISYLEIYNENVYDLLDRSHTDRPIEEWTKVLLMDDDEGDMHFRNLGVFEAVSEEEALNLLFLGNMNRVTSDTPMNQVAVDIAVNTEVDTEKRLETVEKLNAELETTNLELQQRAVQLEKDIKDQALHFAKQEQQWGQRLTLAQEETQAALAASKSARDRSDQKIDWMQCEEIVERLLLTGDLPREELDKPSSEGEFEEARLLYEAVAEEIKELGMATALR
;
A
#
# COMPACT_ATOMS: atom_id res chain seq x y z
N MET A 1 13.56 -32.81 6.48
CA MET A 1 14.07 -33.99 7.22
C MET A 1 15.58 -33.93 7.16
N HIS A 2 16.19 -33.45 8.24
CA HIS A 2 17.63 -33.23 8.31
C HIS A 2 18.30 -34.44 8.98
N LEU A 3 19.40 -34.92 8.38
CA LEU A 3 20.13 -36.13 8.78
C LEU A 3 21.40 -35.74 9.53
N LYS A 4 21.64 -36.36 10.70
CA LYS A 4 22.94 -36.31 11.36
C LYS A 4 23.48 -37.74 11.48
N GLN A 5 24.69 -37.95 11.01
CA GLN A 5 25.33 -39.28 10.98
C GLN A 5 26.43 -39.35 12.05
N ARG A 6 26.37 -40.35 12.92
CA ARG A 6 27.45 -40.67 13.86
C ARG A 6 27.63 -42.18 13.89
N ASP A 7 28.86 -42.65 13.65
CA ASP A 7 29.23 -44.08 13.66
C ASP A 7 28.34 -44.98 12.78
N GLY A 8 27.86 -44.46 11.64
CA GLY A 8 27.01 -45.19 10.69
C GLY A 8 25.54 -45.31 11.10
N VAL A 9 25.11 -44.62 12.17
CA VAL A 9 23.71 -44.51 12.56
C VAL A 9 23.16 -43.15 12.11
N ASP A 10 22.05 -43.20 11.39
CA ASP A 10 21.32 -42.04 10.91
C ASP A 10 20.24 -41.63 11.91
N PHE A 11 20.27 -40.37 12.34
CA PHE A 11 19.23 -39.78 13.19
C PHE A 11 18.38 -38.83 12.36
N HIS A 12 17.05 -38.96 12.49
CA HIS A 12 16.09 -38.12 11.81
C HIS A 12 15.42 -37.16 12.80
N PHE A 13 15.46 -35.87 12.47
CA PHE A 13 14.75 -34.82 13.19
C PHE A 13 13.97 -33.97 12.19
N ASN A 14 13.02 -33.19 12.71
CA ASN A 14 12.39 -32.11 11.93
C ASN A 14 13.49 -31.20 11.38
N ASP A 15 14.31 -30.66 12.29
CA ASP A 15 15.41 -29.76 12.00
C ASP A 15 16.65 -30.06 12.84
N VAL A 16 17.82 -29.75 12.28
CA VAL A 16 19.13 -29.91 12.92
C VAL A 16 19.94 -28.65 12.65
N PHE A 17 20.30 -27.92 13.70
CA PHE A 17 21.05 -26.68 13.60
C PHE A 17 22.56 -26.91 13.66
N ASP A 18 23.30 -26.19 12.82
CA ASP A 18 24.78 -26.14 12.85
C ASP A 18 25.26 -25.20 13.97
N PRO A 19 26.45 -25.42 14.56
CA PRO A 19 27.03 -24.49 15.53
C PRO A 19 27.17 -23.04 15.06
N SER A 20 27.15 -22.76 13.76
CA SER A 20 27.17 -21.39 13.23
C SER A 20 25.84 -20.65 13.33
N VAL A 21 24.73 -21.34 13.61
CA VAL A 21 23.39 -20.76 13.68
C VAL A 21 23.26 -19.91 14.94
N SER A 22 22.73 -18.69 14.78
CA SER A 22 22.55 -17.78 15.91
C SER A 22 21.31 -18.12 16.76
N GLN A 23 21.29 -17.63 18.00
CA GLN A 23 20.14 -17.75 18.90
C GLN A 23 18.86 -17.17 18.31
N GLU A 24 18.99 -16.11 17.52
CA GLU A 24 17.86 -15.48 16.84
C GLU A 24 17.28 -16.39 15.75
N GLN A 25 18.14 -17.03 14.96
CA GLN A 25 17.70 -17.96 13.92
C GLN A 25 16.98 -19.16 14.54
N VAL A 26 17.54 -19.75 15.61
CA VAL A 26 16.89 -20.84 16.34
C VAL A 26 15.52 -20.41 16.89
N PHE A 27 15.43 -19.20 17.48
CA PHE A 27 14.17 -18.67 17.98
C PHE A 27 13.13 -18.50 16.87
N ASN A 28 13.51 -17.88 15.76
CA ASN A 28 12.61 -17.61 14.64
C ASN A 28 12.09 -18.91 13.99
N GLU A 29 12.94 -19.93 13.87
CA GLU A 29 12.56 -21.20 13.23
C GLU A 29 11.75 -22.13 14.15
N VAL A 30 11.99 -22.11 15.47
CA VAL A 30 11.40 -23.11 16.39
C VAL A 30 10.33 -22.52 17.31
N CYS A 31 10.49 -21.28 17.76
CA CYS A 31 9.71 -20.73 18.87
C CYS A 31 8.61 -19.78 18.42
N LEU A 32 8.80 -19.08 17.30
CA LEU A 32 7.93 -17.99 16.88
C LEU A 32 6.47 -18.44 16.67
N ASP A 33 6.27 -19.58 16.02
CA ASP A 33 4.94 -20.17 15.82
C ASP A 33 4.25 -20.55 17.13
N ILE A 34 5.03 -20.97 18.13
CA ILE A 34 4.52 -21.30 19.48
C ILE A 34 4.06 -20.02 20.18
N VAL A 35 4.83 -18.93 20.05
CA VAL A 35 4.46 -17.62 20.61
C VAL A 35 3.17 -17.09 19.99
N TYR A 36 3.04 -17.14 18.65
CA TYR A 36 1.81 -16.72 17.99
C TYR A 36 0.61 -17.60 18.36
N SER A 37 0.81 -18.91 18.47
CA SER A 37 -0.23 -19.82 18.95
C SER A 37 -0.67 -19.48 20.38
N ALA A 38 0.27 -19.10 21.26
CA ALA A 38 -0.04 -18.65 22.61
C ALA A 38 -0.85 -17.35 22.63
N LEU A 39 -0.52 -16.39 21.78
CA LEU A 39 -1.28 -15.15 21.60
C LEU A 39 -2.69 -15.38 21.03
N ASP A 40 -2.90 -16.50 20.32
CA ASP A 40 -4.20 -16.91 19.80
C ASP A 40 -4.98 -17.81 20.80
N GLY A 41 -4.46 -18.00 22.02
CA GLY A 41 -5.14 -18.70 23.12
C GLY A 41 -4.82 -20.20 23.23
N TYR A 42 -3.77 -20.69 22.58
CA TYR A 42 -3.31 -22.08 22.69
C TYR A 42 -2.17 -22.24 23.69
N ASN A 43 -2.16 -23.34 24.44
CA ASN A 43 -1.03 -23.64 25.34
C ASN A 43 0.21 -24.08 24.54
N GLY A 44 1.35 -23.44 24.80
CA GLY A 44 2.64 -23.77 24.21
C GLY A 44 3.65 -24.18 25.29
N THR A 45 4.55 -25.11 24.97
CA THR A 45 5.61 -25.52 25.90
C THR A 45 6.91 -25.75 25.13
N ILE A 46 8.00 -25.12 25.59
CA ILE A 46 9.34 -25.27 25.03
C ILE A 46 10.24 -25.90 26.09
N LEU A 47 10.88 -27.01 25.74
CA LEU A 47 11.78 -27.75 26.63
C LEU A 47 13.15 -27.91 25.97
N ALA A 48 14.21 -27.59 26.72
CA ALA A 48 15.58 -27.89 26.30
C ALA A 48 16.09 -29.12 27.07
N TYR A 49 16.45 -30.18 26.34
CA TYR A 49 16.95 -31.43 26.90
C TYR A 49 18.35 -31.76 26.37
N GLY A 50 19.21 -32.31 27.24
CA GLY A 50 20.57 -32.70 26.88
C GLY A 50 21.46 -32.92 28.10
N GLN A 51 22.65 -33.50 27.88
CA GLN A 51 23.63 -33.74 28.95
C GLN A 51 24.15 -32.43 29.58
N THR A 52 24.77 -32.52 30.75
CA THR A 52 25.43 -31.36 31.39
C THR A 52 26.50 -30.77 30.46
N GLY A 53 26.59 -29.44 30.40
CA GLY A 53 27.51 -28.73 29.50
C GLY A 53 27.08 -28.68 28.04
N SER A 54 25.90 -29.19 27.66
CA SER A 54 25.42 -29.17 26.28
C SER A 54 24.81 -27.84 25.81
N GLY A 55 24.89 -26.77 26.62
CA GLY A 55 24.38 -25.45 26.24
C GLY A 55 22.89 -25.18 26.54
N LYS A 56 22.18 -26.04 27.29
CA LYS A 56 20.74 -25.81 27.63
C LYS A 56 20.48 -24.41 28.20
N THR A 57 21.27 -24.00 29.19
CA THR A 57 21.15 -22.67 29.81
C THR A 57 21.44 -21.55 28.82
N TYR A 58 22.42 -21.75 27.93
CA TYR A 58 22.69 -20.81 26.85
C TYR A 58 21.49 -20.70 25.91
N THR A 59 20.90 -21.81 25.45
CA THR A 59 19.71 -21.79 24.59
C THR A 59 18.50 -21.11 25.25
N ILE A 60 18.20 -21.44 26.52
CA ILE A 60 16.99 -20.96 27.21
C ILE A 60 17.15 -19.51 27.72
N THR A 61 18.23 -19.21 28.44
CA THR A 61 18.46 -17.90 29.07
C THR A 61 19.26 -16.97 28.16
N GLY A 62 20.32 -17.48 27.54
CA GLY A 62 21.22 -16.70 26.69
C GLY A 62 22.60 -16.46 27.30
N GLY A 63 23.43 -15.75 26.54
CA GLY A 63 24.74 -15.24 26.96
C GLY A 63 24.69 -13.82 27.55
N GLU A 64 25.87 -13.26 27.81
CA GLU A 64 26.01 -11.91 28.41
C GLU A 64 25.73 -10.77 27.42
N HIS A 65 25.90 -11.02 26.12
CA HIS A 65 25.65 -10.02 25.08
C HIS A 65 24.19 -10.06 24.62
N TYR A 66 23.66 -8.89 24.26
CA TYR A 66 22.29 -8.76 23.77
C TYR A 66 21.97 -9.67 22.58
N ALA A 67 22.92 -9.83 21.65
CA ALA A 67 22.77 -10.71 20.49
C ALA A 67 22.66 -12.20 20.86
N ASP A 68 23.23 -12.58 22.01
CA ASP A 68 23.27 -13.96 22.50
C ASP A 68 22.09 -14.31 23.41
N ARG A 69 21.13 -13.40 23.58
CA ARG A 69 19.93 -13.63 24.39
C ARG A 69 19.19 -14.89 23.91
N GLY A 70 18.76 -15.71 24.86
CA GLY A 70 18.14 -17.01 24.60
C GLY A 70 16.66 -16.91 24.26
N ILE A 71 15.97 -18.05 24.35
CA ILE A 71 14.56 -18.17 24.00
C ILE A 71 13.67 -17.31 24.91
N ILE A 72 13.78 -17.40 26.24
CA ILE A 72 12.87 -16.71 27.16
C ILE A 72 12.84 -15.19 26.95
N PRO A 73 13.97 -14.46 26.95
CA PRO A 73 13.93 -13.01 26.74
C PRO A 73 13.43 -12.63 25.33
N ARG A 74 13.58 -13.49 24.31
CA ARG A 74 13.02 -13.26 22.98
C ARG A 74 11.51 -13.46 22.95
N VAL A 75 11.01 -14.51 23.61
CA VAL A 75 9.56 -14.74 23.79
C VAL A 75 8.93 -13.52 24.44
N LEU A 76 9.51 -13.00 25.53
CA LEU A 76 8.99 -11.81 26.22
C LEU A 76 8.96 -10.60 25.28
N SER A 77 10.07 -10.26 24.61
CA SER A 77 10.08 -9.14 23.66
C SER A 77 9.01 -9.31 22.56
N THR A 78 8.92 -10.49 21.95
CA THR A 78 7.94 -10.74 20.87
C THR A 78 6.50 -10.60 21.36
N ILE A 79 6.18 -11.09 22.56
CA ILE A 79 4.84 -10.94 23.15
C ILE A 79 4.48 -9.45 23.29
N PHE A 80 5.37 -8.66 23.89
CA PHE A 80 5.10 -7.23 24.11
C PHE A 80 5.09 -6.43 22.80
N GLU A 81 5.93 -6.77 21.82
CA GLU A 81 5.86 -6.20 20.46
C GLU A 81 4.50 -6.48 19.79
N GLU A 82 3.94 -7.68 19.96
CA GLU A 82 2.61 -8.01 19.41
C GLU A 82 1.46 -7.31 20.13
N PHE A 83 1.62 -7.01 21.43
CA PHE A 83 0.65 -6.18 22.16
C PHE A 83 0.54 -4.78 21.55
N GLU A 84 1.67 -4.19 21.17
CA GLU A 84 1.71 -2.87 20.54
C GLU A 84 1.10 -2.86 19.12
N LYS A 85 1.29 -3.94 18.35
CA LYS A 85 0.76 -4.05 16.98
C LYS A 85 -0.77 -4.20 16.93
N ARG A 86 -1.41 -4.58 18.04
CA ARG A 86 -2.84 -4.88 18.12
C ARG A 86 -3.54 -3.95 19.15
N PRO A 87 -3.65 -2.64 18.88
CA PRO A 87 -4.11 -1.64 19.87
C PRO A 87 -5.57 -1.78 20.32
N ASN A 88 -6.39 -2.52 19.56
CA ASN A 88 -7.80 -2.79 19.87
C ASN A 88 -8.00 -3.99 20.80
N MET A 89 -6.92 -4.52 21.37
CA MET A 89 -6.93 -5.61 22.32
C MET A 89 -6.32 -5.15 23.65
N ARG A 90 -6.89 -5.64 24.74
CA ARG A 90 -6.30 -5.57 26.08
C ARG A 90 -5.54 -6.87 26.31
N TYR A 91 -4.34 -6.74 26.84
CA TYR A 91 -3.47 -7.86 27.17
C TYR A 91 -3.10 -7.78 28.64
N SER A 92 -3.11 -8.93 29.30
CA SER A 92 -2.43 -9.11 30.58
C SER A 92 -1.43 -10.24 30.45
N CYS A 93 -0.19 -9.99 30.86
CA CYS A 93 0.88 -10.96 30.84
C CYS A 93 1.25 -11.31 32.28
N TYR A 94 1.18 -12.59 32.62
CA TYR A 94 1.54 -13.11 33.93
C TYR A 94 2.72 -14.06 33.81
N ILE A 95 3.67 -13.93 34.73
CA ILE A 95 4.90 -14.71 34.74
C ILE A 95 5.02 -15.43 36.08
N SER A 96 5.33 -16.71 36.03
CA SER A 96 5.83 -17.48 37.16
C SER A 96 7.14 -18.16 36.78
N TYR A 97 8.05 -18.31 37.76
CA TYR A 97 9.37 -18.88 37.51
C TYR A 97 9.70 -19.83 38.66
N LEU A 98 9.87 -21.11 38.34
CA LEU A 98 10.20 -22.14 39.32
C LEU A 98 11.50 -22.89 38.98
N GLU A 99 12.14 -23.41 40.03
CA GLU A 99 13.26 -24.35 39.93
C GLU A 99 12.90 -25.65 40.66
N ILE A 100 13.21 -26.78 40.01
CA ILE A 100 13.20 -28.09 40.63
C ILE A 100 14.62 -28.37 41.11
N TYR A 101 14.80 -28.36 42.43
CA TYR A 101 16.07 -28.62 43.11
C TYR A 101 15.90 -29.72 44.15
N ASN A 102 16.73 -30.77 44.06
CA ASN A 102 16.70 -31.92 44.98
C ASN A 102 15.28 -32.48 45.19
N GLU A 103 14.56 -32.74 44.09
CA GLU A 103 13.17 -33.24 44.07
C GLU A 103 12.12 -32.32 44.73
N ASN A 104 12.48 -31.07 45.05
CA ASN A 104 11.57 -30.07 45.57
C ASN A 104 11.41 -28.92 44.57
N VAL A 105 10.24 -28.30 44.56
CA VAL A 105 9.93 -27.17 43.69
C VAL A 105 9.99 -25.88 44.49
N TYR A 106 10.62 -24.85 43.94
CA TYR A 106 10.82 -23.56 44.58
C TYR A 106 10.44 -22.42 43.63
N ASP A 107 9.81 -21.40 44.18
CA ASP A 107 9.52 -20.15 43.46
C ASP A 107 10.78 -19.28 43.42
N LEU A 108 11.23 -18.91 42.21
CA LEU A 108 12.39 -18.05 42.01
C LEU A 108 12.05 -16.56 42.04
N LEU A 109 10.77 -16.19 42.03
CA LEU A 109 10.31 -14.80 42.07
C LEU A 109 9.91 -14.34 43.48
N ASP A 110 9.88 -15.24 44.46
CA ASP A 110 9.63 -14.86 45.85
C ASP A 110 10.80 -14.02 46.39
N ARG A 111 10.53 -12.76 46.68
CA ARG A 111 11.51 -11.80 47.23
C ARG A 111 11.96 -12.15 48.64
N SER A 112 11.20 -12.97 49.37
CA SER A 112 11.52 -13.43 50.73
C SER A 112 12.76 -14.33 50.76
N HIS A 113 13.13 -14.89 49.61
CA HIS A 113 14.26 -15.79 49.41
C HIS A 113 15.62 -15.06 49.36
N THR A 114 15.62 -13.75 49.11
CA THR A 114 16.85 -12.93 49.05
C THR A 114 17.67 -13.11 50.33
N ASP A 115 18.96 -13.40 50.18
CA ASP A 115 19.92 -13.61 51.28
C ASP A 115 19.61 -14.80 52.22
N ARG A 116 18.73 -15.74 51.81
CA ARG A 116 18.42 -16.96 52.57
C ARG A 116 18.86 -18.22 51.85
N PRO A 117 19.35 -19.24 52.57
CA PRO A 117 19.66 -20.53 51.97
C PRO A 117 18.38 -21.24 51.48
N ILE A 118 18.47 -21.98 50.36
CA ILE A 118 17.32 -22.65 49.71
C ILE A 118 16.63 -23.67 50.62
N GLU A 119 17.33 -24.19 51.62
CA GLU A 119 16.79 -25.10 52.64
C GLU A 119 15.73 -24.43 53.53
N GLU A 120 15.77 -23.09 53.65
CA GLU A 120 14.78 -22.30 54.40
C GLU A 120 13.63 -21.79 53.53
N TRP A 121 13.69 -22.01 52.21
CA TRP A 121 12.68 -21.52 51.29
C TRP A 121 11.38 -22.32 51.39
N THR A 122 10.27 -21.65 51.14
CA THR A 122 8.97 -22.31 51.12
C THR A 122 8.85 -23.14 49.85
N LYS A 123 8.55 -24.42 50.00
CA LYS A 123 8.36 -25.32 48.87
C LYS A 123 7.03 -25.02 48.18
N VAL A 124 7.07 -25.03 46.86
CA VAL A 124 5.89 -25.05 46.00
C VAL A 124 5.29 -26.46 46.07
N LEU A 125 3.99 -26.54 46.28
CA LEU A 125 3.26 -27.82 46.39
C LEU A 125 2.30 -27.96 45.21
N LEU A 126 2.23 -29.15 44.65
CA LEU A 126 1.20 -29.53 43.69
C LEU A 126 0.00 -30.07 44.47
N MET A 127 -1.19 -29.52 44.24
CA MET A 127 -2.43 -29.92 44.91
C MET A 127 -3.53 -30.16 43.88
N ASP A 128 -4.44 -31.08 44.19
CA ASP A 128 -5.62 -31.36 43.37
C ASP A 128 -6.79 -30.59 43.98
N ASP A 129 -7.63 -29.98 43.17
CA ASP A 129 -8.89 -29.40 43.63
C ASP A 129 -10.05 -30.41 43.61
N ASP A 130 -11.23 -29.97 44.04
CA ASP A 130 -12.43 -30.80 44.08
C ASP A 130 -12.94 -31.19 42.66
N GLU A 131 -12.44 -30.52 41.61
CA GLU A 131 -12.77 -30.78 40.20
C GLU A 131 -11.75 -31.71 39.52
N GLY A 132 -10.63 -32.00 40.19
CA GLY A 132 -9.55 -32.87 39.72
C GLY A 132 -8.47 -32.11 38.93
N ASP A 133 -8.47 -30.78 38.96
CA ASP A 133 -7.46 -29.94 38.35
C ASP A 133 -6.26 -29.72 39.28
N MET A 134 -5.07 -29.80 38.70
CA MET A 134 -3.80 -29.65 39.41
C MET A 134 -3.45 -28.17 39.53
N HIS A 135 -3.20 -27.70 40.75
CA HIS A 135 -2.79 -26.32 41.02
C HIS A 135 -1.54 -26.25 41.89
N PHE A 136 -0.73 -25.21 41.66
CA PHE A 136 0.44 -24.93 42.48
C PHE A 136 0.06 -24.07 43.68
N ARG A 137 0.47 -24.49 44.88
CA ARG A 137 0.46 -23.68 46.10
C ARG A 137 1.83 -23.07 46.32
N ASN A 138 1.86 -21.82 46.76
CA ASN A 138 3.08 -21.05 47.04
C ASN A 138 3.94 -20.73 45.80
N LEU A 139 3.39 -20.88 44.59
CA LEU A 139 4.00 -20.34 43.37
C LEU A 139 3.43 -18.94 43.13
N GLY A 140 4.29 -17.93 43.13
CA GLY A 140 3.93 -16.56 42.80
C GLY A 140 3.64 -16.42 41.31
N VAL A 141 2.54 -15.71 41.01
CA VAL A 141 2.15 -15.32 39.65
C VAL A 141 2.14 -13.80 39.61
N PHE A 142 3.02 -13.22 38.80
CA PHE A 142 3.26 -11.78 38.78
C PHE A 142 2.84 -11.20 37.44
N GLU A 143 2.00 -10.16 37.47
CA GLU A 143 1.66 -9.40 36.27
C GLU A 143 2.86 -8.55 35.83
N ALA A 144 3.19 -8.59 34.55
CA ALA A 144 4.17 -7.71 33.92
C ALA A 144 3.42 -6.75 32.98
N VAL A 145 3.42 -5.45 33.30
CA VAL A 145 2.71 -4.46 32.47
C VAL A 145 3.54 -3.95 31.29
N SER A 146 4.83 -4.28 31.26
CA SER A 146 5.75 -3.90 30.18
C SER A 146 6.84 -4.95 29.96
N GLU A 147 7.49 -4.88 28.79
CA GLU A 147 8.67 -5.70 28.48
C GLU A 147 9.76 -5.54 29.56
N GLU A 148 9.99 -4.31 30.02
CA GLU A 148 10.98 -4.01 31.06
C GLU A 148 10.67 -4.75 32.36
N GLU A 149 9.42 -4.73 32.82
CA GLU A 149 9.01 -5.45 34.03
C GLU A 149 9.14 -6.97 33.88
N ALA A 150 8.76 -7.50 32.71
CA ALA A 150 8.90 -8.92 32.42
C ALA A 150 10.37 -9.37 32.43
N LEU A 151 11.25 -8.59 31.81
CA LEU A 151 12.70 -8.84 31.84
C LEU A 151 13.29 -8.68 33.23
N ASN A 152 12.78 -7.76 34.06
CA ASN A 152 13.17 -7.62 35.46
C ASN A 152 12.79 -8.86 36.29
N LEU A 153 11.61 -9.46 36.07
CA LEU A 153 11.22 -10.72 36.70
C LEU A 153 12.14 -11.87 36.26
N LEU A 154 12.45 -11.97 34.97
CA LEU A 154 13.42 -12.94 34.46
C LEU A 154 14.80 -12.76 35.13
N PHE A 155 15.26 -11.52 35.26
CA PHE A 155 16.53 -11.20 35.92
C PHE A 155 16.51 -11.60 37.40
N LEU A 156 15.45 -11.25 38.13
CA LEU A 156 15.27 -11.64 39.53
C LEU A 156 15.34 -13.17 39.70
N GLY A 157 14.59 -13.92 38.89
CA GLY A 157 14.62 -15.38 38.95
C GLY A 157 15.99 -15.97 38.63
N ASN A 158 16.72 -15.38 37.67
CA ASN A 158 18.09 -15.78 37.36
C ASN A 158 19.08 -15.48 38.49
N MET A 159 18.88 -14.40 39.27
CA MET A 159 19.71 -14.10 40.44
C MET A 159 19.45 -15.05 41.60
N ASN A 160 18.20 -15.47 41.78
CA ASN A 160 17.82 -16.41 42.83
C ASN A 160 18.17 -17.87 42.49
N ARG A 161 18.42 -18.17 41.21
CA ARG A 161 18.75 -19.52 40.76
C ARG A 161 19.98 -20.07 41.48
N VAL A 162 19.86 -21.28 42.02
CA VAL A 162 20.98 -21.96 42.68
C VAL A 162 21.88 -22.58 41.61
N THR A 163 22.98 -21.90 41.25
CA THR A 163 23.99 -22.45 40.33
C THR A 163 24.95 -23.35 41.09
N SER A 164 24.54 -24.59 41.36
CA SER A 164 25.42 -25.65 41.86
C SER A 164 25.65 -26.72 40.76
N ASP A 165 26.88 -27.23 40.64
CA ASP A 165 27.30 -28.29 39.71
C ASP A 165 26.74 -29.67 40.11
N THR A 166 25.43 -29.76 40.32
CA THR A 166 24.74 -31.03 40.57
C THR A 166 24.00 -31.49 39.31
N PRO A 167 23.87 -32.81 39.08
CA PRO A 167 23.48 -33.34 37.77
C PRO A 167 22.05 -32.98 37.30
N MET A 168 21.18 -32.44 38.17
CA MET A 168 19.75 -32.37 37.92
C MET A 168 19.09 -31.14 38.54
N ASN A 169 19.45 -29.94 38.07
CA ASN A 169 18.63 -28.75 38.28
C ASN A 169 17.84 -28.48 37.00
N GLN A 170 16.51 -28.41 37.12
CA GLN A 170 15.61 -28.07 36.02
C GLN A 170 14.88 -26.79 36.34
N VAL A 171 14.71 -25.96 35.33
CA VAL A 171 14.05 -24.65 35.43
C VAL A 171 12.85 -24.65 34.51
N ALA A 172 11.74 -24.09 34.99
CA ALA A 172 10.60 -23.78 34.17
C ALA A 172 10.19 -22.32 34.39
N VAL A 173 9.89 -21.63 33.29
CA VAL A 173 9.25 -20.31 33.29
C VAL A 173 7.92 -20.48 32.57
N ASP A 174 6.85 -20.12 33.26
CA ASP A 174 5.51 -20.11 32.72
C ASP A 174 5.09 -18.67 32.43
N ILE A 175 4.55 -18.46 31.23
CA ILE A 175 4.12 -17.15 30.72
C ILE A 175 2.68 -17.31 30.26
N ALA A 176 1.75 -16.76 31.03
CA ALA A 176 0.34 -16.77 30.69
C ALA A 176 -0.04 -15.42 30.08
N VAL A 177 -0.62 -15.44 28.88
CA VAL A 177 -1.12 -14.25 28.20
C VAL A 177 -2.63 -14.33 28.09
N ASN A 178 -3.31 -13.37 28.70
CA ASN A 178 -4.75 -13.20 28.57
C ASN A 178 -5.03 -12.12 27.53
N THR A 179 -5.89 -12.43 26.57
CA THR A 179 -6.29 -11.52 25.50
C THR A 179 -7.77 -11.19 25.61
N GLU A 180 -8.11 -9.91 25.70
CA GLU A 180 -9.47 -9.41 25.67
C GLU A 180 -9.65 -8.39 24.56
N VAL A 181 -10.82 -8.33 23.94
CA VAL A 181 -11.11 -7.29 22.93
C VAL A 181 -11.45 -5.99 23.66
N ASP A 182 -10.69 -4.93 23.38
CA ASP A 182 -11.01 -3.59 23.88
C ASP A 182 -12.14 -2.99 23.03
N THR A 183 -13.39 -3.23 23.43
CA THR A 183 -14.57 -2.79 22.67
C THR A 183 -14.64 -1.28 22.54
N GLU A 184 -14.14 -0.54 23.52
CA GLU A 184 -14.12 0.93 23.51
C GLU A 184 -13.14 1.44 22.45
N LYS A 185 -11.88 1.02 22.50
CA LYS A 185 -10.87 1.40 21.47
C LYS A 185 -11.26 0.94 20.07
N ARG A 186 -11.86 -0.25 19.96
CA ARG A 186 -12.36 -0.75 18.68
C ARG A 186 -13.48 0.13 18.13
N LEU A 187 -14.39 0.61 18.98
CA LEU A 187 -15.44 1.55 18.59
C LEU A 187 -14.84 2.89 18.14
N GLU A 188 -13.91 3.45 18.90
CA GLU A 188 -13.21 4.70 18.54
C GLU A 188 -12.52 4.60 17.17
N THR A 189 -11.86 3.47 16.90
CA THR A 189 -11.23 3.22 15.59
C THR A 189 -12.25 3.16 14.47
N VAL A 190 -13.39 2.51 14.69
CA VAL A 190 -14.49 2.42 13.71
C VAL A 190 -15.11 3.80 13.46
N GLU A 191 -15.35 4.59 14.50
CA GLU A 191 -15.88 5.94 14.38
C GLU A 191 -14.93 6.86 13.59
N LYS A 192 -13.62 6.78 13.85
CA LYS A 192 -12.61 7.51 13.09
C LYS A 192 -12.62 7.16 11.61
N LEU A 193 -12.64 5.86 11.29
CA LEU A 193 -12.69 5.38 9.91
C LEU A 193 -13.98 5.82 9.20
N ASN A 194 -15.12 5.80 9.91
CA ASN A 194 -16.38 6.29 9.36
C ASN A 194 -16.32 7.79 9.05
N ALA A 195 -15.74 8.61 9.93
CA ALA A 195 -15.57 10.05 9.69
C ALA A 195 -14.66 10.34 8.47
N GLU A 196 -13.57 9.57 8.31
CA GLU A 196 -12.69 9.65 7.14
C GLU A 196 -13.42 9.25 5.84
N LEU A 197 -14.23 8.19 5.89
CA LEU A 197 -15.06 7.74 4.77
C LEU A 197 -16.13 8.78 4.40
N GLU A 198 -16.80 9.38 5.38
CA GLU A 198 -17.79 10.44 5.14
C GLU A 198 -17.17 11.66 4.46
N THR A 199 -15.99 12.07 4.93
CA THR A 199 -15.23 13.19 4.34
C THR A 199 -14.86 12.89 2.88
N THR A 200 -14.32 11.70 2.63
CA THR A 200 -13.96 11.26 1.27
C THR A 200 -15.17 11.19 0.35
N ASN A 201 -16.31 10.68 0.84
CA ASN A 201 -17.55 10.63 0.08
C ASN A 201 -18.06 12.03 -0.28
N LEU A 202 -17.99 12.99 0.63
CA LEU A 202 -18.38 14.37 0.36
C LEU A 202 -17.50 15.01 -0.71
N GLU A 203 -16.18 14.81 -0.65
CA GLU A 203 -15.24 15.30 -1.66
C GLU A 203 -15.53 14.71 -3.05
N LEU A 204 -15.83 13.40 -3.12
CA LEU A 204 -16.20 12.73 -4.36
C LEU A 204 -17.52 13.27 -4.93
N GLN A 205 -18.52 13.51 -4.08
CA GLN A 205 -19.79 14.12 -4.49
C GLN A 205 -19.58 15.53 -5.05
N GLN A 206 -18.78 16.37 -4.40
CA GLN A 206 -18.46 17.72 -4.88
C GLN A 206 -17.74 17.68 -6.23
N ARG A 207 -16.77 16.76 -6.39
CA ARG A 207 -16.03 16.58 -7.65
C ARG A 207 -16.95 16.12 -8.79
N ALA A 208 -17.91 15.24 -8.52
CA ALA A 208 -18.88 14.79 -9.52
C ALA A 208 -19.75 15.96 -10.02
N VAL A 209 -20.26 16.80 -9.10
CA VAL A 209 -21.05 18.00 -9.46
C VAL A 209 -20.22 18.98 -10.30
N GLN A 210 -18.95 19.18 -9.96
CA GLN A 210 -18.07 20.05 -10.72
C GLN A 210 -17.84 19.52 -12.14
N LEU A 211 -17.59 18.21 -12.29
CA LEU A 211 -17.41 17.58 -13.61
C LEU A 211 -18.67 17.69 -14.48
N GLU A 212 -19.86 17.51 -13.91
CA GLU A 212 -21.12 17.71 -14.64
C GLU A 212 -21.26 19.13 -15.17
N LYS A 213 -20.85 20.13 -14.38
CA LYS A 213 -20.87 21.53 -14.79
C LYS A 213 -19.88 21.76 -15.94
N ASP A 214 -18.66 21.28 -15.82
CA ASP A 214 -17.61 21.44 -16.83
C ASP A 214 -18.02 20.81 -18.18
N ILE A 215 -18.65 19.63 -18.15
CA ILE A 215 -19.18 18.97 -19.34
C ILE A 215 -20.28 19.82 -20.01
N LYS A 216 -21.22 20.39 -19.22
CA LYS A 216 -22.29 21.25 -19.75
C LYS A 216 -21.72 22.53 -20.37
N ASP A 217 -20.72 23.14 -19.73
CA ASP A 217 -20.06 24.34 -20.24
C ASP A 217 -19.30 24.06 -21.55
N GLN A 218 -18.62 22.90 -21.65
CA GLN A 218 -17.98 22.45 -22.89
C GLN A 218 -19.00 22.20 -24.01
N ALA A 219 -20.11 21.52 -23.71
CA ALA A 219 -21.17 21.27 -24.69
C ALA A 219 -21.79 22.58 -25.22
N LEU A 220 -22.01 23.55 -24.33
CA LEU A 220 -22.48 24.89 -24.72
C LEU A 220 -21.46 25.62 -25.61
N HIS A 221 -20.17 25.48 -25.32
CA HIS A 221 -19.13 26.06 -26.16
C HIS A 221 -19.14 25.46 -27.57
N PHE A 222 -19.22 24.14 -27.70
CA PHE A 222 -19.29 23.47 -28.99
C PHE A 222 -20.55 23.86 -29.78
N ALA A 223 -21.72 23.93 -29.14
CA ALA A 223 -22.95 24.37 -29.80
C ALA A 223 -22.84 25.80 -30.37
N LYS A 224 -22.20 26.72 -29.64
CA LYS A 224 -21.94 28.08 -30.14
C LYS A 224 -20.99 28.08 -31.34
N GLN A 225 -19.94 27.25 -31.30
CA GLN A 225 -19.03 27.12 -32.45
C GLN A 225 -19.78 26.58 -33.67
N GLU A 226 -20.57 25.52 -33.52
CA GLU A 226 -21.36 24.92 -34.61
C GLU A 226 -22.30 25.94 -35.26
N GLN A 227 -22.99 26.78 -34.45
CA GLN A 227 -23.82 27.86 -34.97
C GLN A 227 -23.02 28.89 -35.79
N GLN A 228 -21.83 29.27 -35.32
CA GLN A 228 -20.94 30.18 -36.04
C GLN A 228 -20.46 29.58 -37.36
N TRP A 229 -20.07 28.29 -37.36
CA TRP A 229 -19.69 27.57 -38.57
C TRP A 229 -20.85 27.50 -39.57
N GLY A 230 -22.07 27.21 -39.10
CA GLY A 230 -23.27 27.23 -39.93
C GLY A 230 -23.52 28.58 -40.60
N GLN A 231 -23.44 29.68 -39.85
CA GLN A 231 -23.58 31.04 -40.41
C GLN A 231 -22.52 31.34 -41.47
N ARG A 232 -21.25 30.98 -41.20
CA ARG A 232 -20.16 31.19 -42.16
C ARG A 232 -20.37 30.37 -43.43
N LEU A 233 -20.87 29.14 -43.31
CA LEU A 233 -21.17 28.29 -44.46
C LEU A 233 -22.30 28.87 -45.32
N THR A 234 -23.40 29.34 -44.71
CA THR A 234 -24.49 30.01 -45.45
C THR A 234 -23.98 31.24 -46.19
N LEU A 235 -23.20 32.08 -45.54
CA LEU A 235 -22.65 33.29 -46.14
C LEU A 235 -21.71 32.95 -47.31
N ALA A 236 -20.84 31.94 -47.14
CA ALA A 236 -19.98 31.48 -48.24
C ALA A 236 -20.79 30.91 -49.42
N GLN A 237 -21.90 30.19 -49.17
CA GLN A 237 -22.80 29.70 -50.22
C GLN A 237 -23.49 30.84 -50.97
N GLU A 238 -23.96 31.87 -50.26
CA GLU A 238 -24.58 33.06 -50.85
C GLU A 238 -23.58 33.83 -51.72
N GLU A 239 -22.37 34.07 -51.21
CA GLU A 239 -21.28 34.70 -51.97
C GLU A 239 -20.92 33.90 -53.23
N THR A 240 -20.84 32.57 -53.11
CA THR A 240 -20.58 31.66 -54.24
C THR A 240 -21.67 31.75 -55.31
N GLN A 241 -22.94 31.73 -54.90
CA GLN A 241 -24.07 31.87 -55.84
C GLN A 241 -24.07 33.24 -56.53
N ALA A 242 -23.78 34.31 -55.80
CA ALA A 242 -23.72 35.66 -56.35
C ALA A 242 -22.58 35.81 -57.36
N ALA A 243 -21.39 35.28 -57.05
CA ALA A 243 -20.25 35.26 -57.97
C ALA A 243 -20.56 34.49 -59.27
N LEU A 244 -21.21 33.31 -59.17
CA LEU A 244 -21.62 32.54 -60.34
C LEU A 244 -22.66 33.30 -61.20
N ALA A 245 -23.59 34.00 -60.57
CA ALA A 245 -24.59 34.82 -61.26
C ALA A 245 -23.95 36.01 -61.99
N ALA A 246 -22.98 36.70 -61.34
CA ALA A 246 -22.22 37.78 -61.95
C ALA A 246 -21.41 37.29 -63.16
N SER A 247 -20.71 36.15 -63.02
CA SER A 247 -19.97 35.50 -64.11
C SER A 247 -20.87 35.21 -65.33
N LYS A 248 -22.06 34.64 -65.10
CA LYS A 248 -23.06 34.41 -66.17
C LYS A 248 -23.54 35.71 -66.82
N SER A 249 -23.77 36.76 -66.04
CA SER A 249 -24.20 38.06 -66.58
C SER A 249 -23.10 38.75 -67.39
N ALA A 250 -21.84 38.61 -66.98
CA ALA A 250 -20.67 39.08 -67.73
C ALA A 250 -20.52 38.31 -69.05
N ARG A 251 -20.77 36.99 -69.04
CA ARG A 251 -20.82 36.13 -70.24
C ARG A 251 -21.82 36.62 -71.26
N ASP A 252 -23.05 36.91 -70.84
CA ASP A 252 -24.12 37.33 -71.74
C ASP A 252 -23.88 38.72 -72.36
N ARG A 253 -23.01 39.55 -71.77
CA ARG A 253 -22.68 40.90 -72.25
C ARG A 253 -21.44 40.96 -73.16
N SER A 254 -20.71 39.86 -73.33
CA SER A 254 -19.48 39.84 -74.12
C SER A 254 -19.71 39.32 -75.55
N ASP A 255 -19.37 40.14 -76.54
CA ASP A 255 -19.33 39.77 -77.98
C ASP A 255 -18.02 39.04 -78.36
N GLN A 256 -17.11 38.79 -77.41
CA GLN A 256 -15.85 38.07 -77.65
C GLN A 256 -16.00 36.55 -77.48
N LYS A 257 -15.26 35.80 -78.31
CA LYS A 257 -15.21 34.33 -78.33
C LYS A 257 -14.37 33.78 -77.16
N ILE A 258 -14.84 34.02 -75.95
CA ILE A 258 -14.17 33.57 -74.71
C ILE A 258 -14.52 32.09 -74.44
N ASP A 259 -13.54 31.28 -74.02
CA ASP A 259 -13.77 29.90 -73.57
C ASP A 259 -14.35 29.88 -72.14
N TRP A 260 -15.65 30.08 -72.07
CA TRP A 260 -16.41 30.21 -70.82
C TRP A 260 -16.36 28.98 -69.91
N MET A 261 -16.00 27.81 -70.44
CA MET A 261 -15.90 26.57 -69.65
C MET A 261 -14.65 26.59 -68.76
N GLN A 262 -13.53 27.16 -69.22
CA GLN A 262 -12.34 27.39 -68.40
C GLN A 262 -12.57 28.46 -67.33
N CYS A 263 -13.33 29.51 -67.64
CA CYS A 263 -13.67 30.54 -66.65
C CYS A 263 -14.54 29.98 -65.52
N GLU A 264 -15.55 29.16 -65.83
CA GLU A 264 -16.38 28.49 -64.80
C GLU A 264 -15.55 27.54 -63.93
N GLU A 265 -14.61 26.77 -64.48
CA GLU A 265 -13.74 25.87 -63.71
C GLU A 265 -12.79 26.63 -62.76
N ILE A 266 -12.24 27.76 -63.20
CA ILE A 266 -11.37 28.61 -62.36
C ILE A 266 -12.16 29.23 -61.20
N VAL A 267 -13.38 29.69 -61.46
CA VAL A 267 -14.27 30.27 -60.44
C VAL A 267 -14.77 29.19 -59.46
N GLU A 268 -15.10 27.99 -59.92
CA GLU A 268 -15.43 26.86 -59.04
C GLU A 268 -14.25 26.46 -58.14
N ARG A 269 -13.03 26.38 -58.67
CA ARG A 269 -11.84 26.08 -57.86
C ARG A 269 -11.55 27.18 -56.84
N LEU A 270 -11.67 28.45 -57.23
CA LEU A 270 -11.55 29.62 -56.35
C LEU A 270 -12.51 29.56 -55.16
N LEU A 271 -13.78 29.24 -55.42
CA LEU A 271 -14.85 29.30 -54.42
C LEU A 271 -14.95 28.03 -53.57
N LEU A 272 -14.61 26.85 -54.10
CA LEU A 272 -14.76 25.57 -53.39
C LEU A 272 -13.51 25.12 -52.62
N THR A 273 -12.30 25.47 -53.06
CA THR A 273 -11.05 24.97 -52.45
C THR A 273 -10.28 25.99 -51.64
N GLY A 274 -10.53 27.30 -51.83
CA GLY A 274 -9.83 28.38 -51.10
C GLY A 274 -8.34 28.51 -51.42
N ASP A 275 -7.81 27.72 -52.35
CA ASP A 275 -6.42 27.77 -52.79
C ASP A 275 -6.34 28.42 -54.17
N LEU A 276 -5.80 29.64 -54.24
CA LEU A 276 -5.12 30.09 -55.45
C LEU A 276 -3.75 30.67 -55.10
N PRO A 277 -2.64 30.07 -55.59
CA PRO A 277 -1.33 30.68 -55.45
C PRO A 277 -1.29 31.92 -56.35
N ARG A 278 -1.47 33.11 -55.75
CA ARG A 278 -1.33 34.43 -56.40
C ARG A 278 -0.13 34.54 -57.34
N GLU A 279 0.92 33.77 -57.06
CA GLU A 279 2.18 33.71 -57.81
C GLU A 279 2.06 33.17 -59.25
N GLU A 280 0.98 32.45 -59.62
CA GLU A 280 0.81 31.97 -61.01
C GLU A 280 0.11 32.98 -61.93
N LEU A 281 -0.79 33.81 -61.38
CA LEU A 281 -1.45 34.91 -62.12
C LEU A 281 -0.52 36.11 -62.37
N ASP A 282 0.48 36.30 -61.50
CA ASP A 282 1.45 37.40 -61.62
C ASP A 282 2.64 37.09 -62.55
N LYS A 283 2.72 35.88 -63.14
CA LYS A 283 3.79 35.56 -64.10
C LYS A 283 3.51 36.23 -65.45
N PRO A 284 4.40 37.08 -65.97
CA PRO A 284 4.30 37.54 -67.34
C PRO A 284 4.66 36.36 -68.25
N SER A 285 3.67 35.82 -68.98
CA SER A 285 3.94 34.87 -70.06
C SER A 285 3.52 35.47 -71.40
N SER A 286 4.30 35.13 -72.42
CA SER A 286 4.38 35.74 -73.74
C SER A 286 3.03 35.87 -74.46
N GLU A 287 2.79 37.06 -75.01
CA GLU A 287 1.80 37.38 -76.06
C GLU A 287 0.44 36.66 -75.94
N GLY A 288 -0.45 37.23 -75.13
CA GLY A 288 -1.90 37.20 -75.38
C GLY A 288 -2.69 35.96 -74.94
N GLU A 289 -2.06 34.89 -74.44
CA GLU A 289 -2.78 33.65 -74.11
C GLU A 289 -3.73 33.76 -72.89
N PHE A 290 -3.54 34.75 -72.00
CA PHE A 290 -4.38 34.93 -70.81
C PHE A 290 -4.82 36.37 -70.55
N GLU A 291 -4.60 37.28 -71.49
CA GLU A 291 -4.94 38.71 -71.33
C GLU A 291 -6.46 38.88 -71.16
N GLU A 292 -7.26 38.16 -71.95
CA GLU A 292 -8.72 38.18 -71.83
C GLU A 292 -9.20 37.55 -70.50
N ALA A 293 -8.61 36.44 -70.08
CA ALA A 293 -8.94 35.79 -68.81
C ALA A 293 -8.57 36.66 -67.59
N ARG A 294 -7.45 37.39 -67.67
CA ARG A 294 -7.00 38.34 -66.65
C ARG A 294 -7.90 39.57 -66.57
N LEU A 295 -8.26 40.17 -67.70
CA LEU A 295 -9.19 41.31 -67.74
C LEU A 295 -10.57 40.91 -67.22
N LEU A 296 -11.02 39.68 -67.52
CA LEU A 296 -12.28 39.17 -66.99
C LEU A 296 -12.19 38.91 -65.47
N TYR A 297 -11.07 38.36 -65.00
CA TYR A 297 -10.82 38.17 -63.58
C TYR A 297 -10.77 39.52 -62.84
N GLU A 298 -10.09 40.53 -63.39
CA GLU A 298 -10.03 41.88 -62.83
C GLU A 298 -11.42 42.55 -62.81
N ALA A 299 -12.23 42.37 -63.87
CA ALA A 299 -13.60 42.88 -63.92
C ALA A 299 -14.53 42.18 -62.91
N VAL A 300 -14.46 40.85 -62.80
CA VAL A 300 -15.21 40.07 -61.80
C VAL A 300 -14.75 40.42 -60.38
N ALA A 301 -13.44 40.60 -60.17
CA ALA A 301 -12.89 41.02 -58.88
C ALA A 301 -13.25 42.46 -58.49
N GLU A 302 -13.37 43.38 -59.47
CA GLU A 302 -13.91 44.73 -59.24
C GLU A 302 -15.39 44.68 -58.86
N GLU A 303 -16.21 43.91 -59.57
CA GLU A 303 -17.65 43.80 -59.30
C GLU A 303 -17.91 43.15 -57.93
N ILE A 304 -17.11 42.13 -57.55
CA ILE A 304 -17.12 41.52 -56.21
C ILE A 304 -16.70 42.53 -55.13
N LYS A 305 -15.71 43.40 -55.40
CA LYS A 305 -15.30 44.48 -54.49
C LYS A 305 -16.38 45.56 -54.33
N GLU A 306 -17.04 45.96 -55.41
CA GLU A 306 -18.11 46.96 -55.38
C GLU A 306 -19.34 46.46 -54.61
N LEU A 307 -19.62 45.15 -54.69
CA LEU A 307 -20.68 44.50 -53.91
C LEU A 307 -20.31 44.28 -52.43
N GLY A 308 -19.09 44.62 -52.01
CA GLY A 308 -18.66 44.57 -50.60
C GLY A 308 -18.45 43.16 -50.04
N MET A 309 -18.28 42.15 -50.89
CA MET A 309 -18.08 40.75 -50.49
C MET A 309 -16.63 40.51 -50.05
N ALA A 310 -16.33 40.87 -48.80
CA ALA A 310 -14.97 40.83 -48.24
C ALA A 310 -14.42 39.40 -47.98
N THR A 311 -15.28 38.38 -47.96
CA THR A 311 -14.90 37.00 -47.63
C THR A 311 -14.43 36.21 -48.85
N ALA A 312 -14.92 36.52 -50.04
CA ALA A 312 -14.50 35.90 -51.30
C ALA A 312 -13.08 36.29 -51.79
N LEU A 313 -12.45 37.30 -51.16
CA LEU A 313 -11.15 37.84 -51.55
C LEU A 313 -10.04 37.66 -50.48
N ARG A 314 -10.31 36.92 -49.41
CA ARG A 314 -9.33 36.63 -48.34
C ARG A 314 -8.81 35.22 -48.38
#